data_AF-A0A355L5E6-F1
#
_entry.id   AF-A0A355L5E6-F1
#
_cell.length_a   1.000
_cell.length_b   1.000
_cell.length_c   1.000
_cell.angle_alpha   90.00
_cell.angle_beta   90.00
_cell.angle_gamma   90.00
#
_symmetry.space_group_name_H-M   'P 1'
#
loop_
_entity.id
_entity.type
_entity.pdbx_description
1 polymer ?
#
loop_
_entity_poly.entity_id
_entity_poly.type
_entity_poly.pdbx_seq_one_letter_code
_entity_poly.pdbx_strand_id
1 'polypeptide(L)' 'NTNDVLLAIPGWANVHPLLKVIPVEWEYSIPYGLLHSMTPSENVRRVLDAAKNIVKTK' A
#
# COMPACT_ATOMS: atom_id res chain seq x y z
N ASN A 1 20.32 8.70 -11.47
CA ASN A 1 20.08 9.18 -10.10
C ASN A 1 19.50 10.58 -10.18
N THR A 2 18.17 10.70 -10.10
CA THR A 2 17.45 11.97 -10.20
C THR A 2 17.37 12.72 -8.86
N ASN A 3 17.95 12.19 -7.77
CA ASN A 3 17.90 12.74 -6.41
C ASN A 3 16.49 12.91 -5.84
N ASP A 4 15.52 12.15 -6.36
CA ASP A 4 14.15 12.17 -5.87
C ASP A 4 14.04 11.51 -4.49
N VAL A 5 13.17 12.07 -3.65
CA VAL A 5 12.81 11.48 -2.36
C VAL A 5 11.57 10.60 -2.55
N LEU A 6 11.66 9.37 -2.05
CA LEU A 6 10.53 8.44 -2.03
C LEU A 6 9.93 8.40 -0.63
N LEU A 7 8.61 8.43 -0.55
CA LEU A 7 7.91 8.17 0.71
C LEU A 7 7.97 6.67 1.01
N ALA A 8 8.42 6.31 2.22
CA ALA A 8 8.45 4.93 2.68
C ALA A 8 7.56 4.77 3.93
N ILE A 9 6.81 3.68 3.98
CA ILE A 9 6.13 3.24 5.21
C ILE A 9 7.13 2.50 6.12
N PRO A 10 6.94 2.45 7.45
CA PRO A 10 7.90 1.84 8.37
C PRO A 10 8.31 0.41 8.02
N GLY A 11 7.37 -0.40 7.48
CA GLY A 11 7.66 -1.76 7.04
C GLY A 11 8.68 -1.86 5.90
N TRP A 12 8.99 -0.75 5.23
CA TRP A 12 9.94 -0.71 4.12
C TRP A 12 11.31 -0.16 4.51
N ALA A 13 11.56 0.09 5.80
CA ALA A 13 12.76 0.79 6.26
C ALA A 13 14.10 0.15 5.81
N ASN A 14 14.09 -1.12 5.40
CA ASN A 14 15.29 -1.89 5.03
C ASN A 14 15.12 -2.73 3.76
N VAL A 15 14.21 -2.34 2.84
CA VAL A 15 13.92 -3.15 1.64
C VAL A 15 15.10 -3.24 0.66
N HIS A 16 16.05 -2.31 0.74
CA HIS A 16 17.23 -2.34 -0.11
C HIS A 16 18.46 -1.73 0.60
N PRO A 17 19.63 -2.39 0.58
CA PRO A 17 20.84 -1.91 1.30
C PRO A 17 21.36 -0.54 0.86
N LEU A 18 21.06 -0.11 -0.36
CA LEU A 18 21.51 1.18 -0.92
C LEU A 18 20.50 2.33 -0.73
N LEU A 19 19.42 2.12 0.02
CA LEU A 19 18.47 3.18 0.36
C LEU A 19 18.72 3.68 1.78
N LYS A 20 18.79 5.00 1.95
CA LYS A 20 18.85 5.64 3.27
C LYS A 20 17.45 6.12 3.65
N VAL A 21 16.96 5.67 4.79
CA VAL A 21 15.66 6.10 5.33
C VAL A 21 15.88 7.20 6.37
N ILE A 22 15.10 8.27 6.24
CA ILE A 22 15.09 9.41 7.18
C ILE A 22 13.72 9.40 7.85
N PRO A 23 13.63 9.23 9.18
CA PRO A 23 12.35 9.26 9.88
C PRO A 23 11.76 10.68 9.85
N VAL A 24 10.44 10.77 9.72
CA VAL A 24 9.68 12.03 9.80
C VAL A 24 8.56 11.86 10.82
N GLU A 25 8.38 12.85 11.69
CA GLU A 25 7.31 12.88 12.68
C GLU A 25 6.12 13.65 12.14
N TRP A 26 5.26 12.96 11.39
CA TRP A 26 4.03 13.52 10.85
C TRP A 26 2.81 12.78 11.38
N GLU A 27 1.74 13.52 11.67
CA GLU A 27 0.43 12.97 12.05
C GLU A 27 -0.39 12.52 10.81
N TYR A 28 0.25 11.89 9.83
CA TYR A 28 -0.42 11.36 8.64
C TYR A 28 -0.42 9.84 8.65
N SER A 29 -1.58 9.25 8.35
CA SER A 29 -1.75 7.80 8.18
C SER A 29 -2.04 7.45 6.73
N ILE A 30 -1.45 6.37 6.22
CA ILE A 30 -1.85 5.77 4.94
C ILE A 30 -2.86 4.66 5.25
N PRO A 31 -4.09 4.71 4.72
CA PRO A 31 -5.06 3.65 4.94
C PRO A 31 -4.60 2.36 4.25
N TYR A 32 -4.70 1.24 4.96
CA TYR A 32 -4.49 -0.08 4.37
C TYR A 32 -5.74 -0.52 3.59
N GLY A 33 -5.53 -1.17 2.44
CA GLY A 33 -6.63 -1.67 1.61
C GLY A 33 -6.13 -2.38 0.35
N LEU A 34 -7.09 -2.78 -0.49
CA LEU A 34 -6.80 -3.35 -1.80
C LEU A 34 -6.71 -2.23 -2.84
N LEU A 35 -5.54 -2.07 -3.45
CA LEU A 35 -5.38 -1.15 -4.58
C LEU A 35 -5.81 -1.85 -5.88
N HIS A 36 -6.77 -1.27 -6.61
CA HIS A 36 -7.24 -1.80 -7.89
C HIS A 36 -7.75 -0.68 -8.81
N SER A 37 -7.92 -0.98 -10.10
CA SER A 37 -8.51 -0.04 -11.08
C SER A 37 -9.93 0.37 -10.68
N MET A 38 -10.30 1.62 -10.96
CA MET A 38 -11.69 2.10 -10.86
C MET A 38 -12.65 1.34 -11.79
N THR A 39 -12.11 0.78 -12.88
CA THR A 39 -12.80 -0.12 -13.81
C THR A 39 -12.09 -1.49 -13.78
N PRO A 40 -12.38 -2.34 -12.78
CA PRO A 40 -11.71 -3.63 -12.65
C PRO A 40 -12.12 -4.59 -13.76
N SER A 41 -11.20 -5.46 -14.17
CA SER A 41 -11.53 -6.61 -15.00
C SER A 41 -12.40 -7.60 -14.22
N GLU A 42 -13.06 -8.53 -14.92
CA GLU A 42 -13.94 -9.51 -14.26
C GLU A 42 -13.22 -10.32 -13.18
N ASN A 43 -11.98 -10.73 -13.44
CA ASN A 43 -11.18 -11.49 -12.48
C ASN A 43 -10.86 -10.68 -11.22
N VAL A 44 -10.52 -9.38 -11.39
CA VAL A 44 -10.26 -8.50 -10.25
C VAL A 44 -11.54 -8.28 -9.44
N ARG A 45 -12.67 -8.04 -10.11
CA ARG A 45 -13.97 -7.85 -9.44
C ARG A 45 -14.34 -9.04 -8.54
N ARG A 46 -14.17 -10.26 -9.03
CA ARG A 46 -14.43 -11.49 -8.25
C ARG A 46 -13.61 -11.57 -6.97
N VAL A 47 -12.33 -11.19 -7.02
CA VAL A 47 -11.46 -11.16 -5.83
C VAL A 47 -11.93 -10.10 -4.83
N LEU A 48 -12.30 -8.92 -5.32
CA LEU A 48 -12.81 -7.83 -4.46
C LEU A 48 -14.10 -8.24 -3.74
N ASP A 49 -15.02 -8.93 -4.42
CA ASP A 49 -16.28 -9.37 -3.83
C ASP A 49 -16.06 -10.49 -2.80
N ALA A 50 -15.14 -11.43 -3.06
CA ALA A 50 -14.74 -12.44 -2.08
C ALA A 50 -14.13 -11.79 -0.83
N ALA A 51 -13.21 -10.84 -1.00
CA ALA A 51 -12.60 -10.12 0.12
C ALA A 51 -13.64 -9.36 0.96
N LYS A 52 -14.60 -8.67 0.31
CA LYS A 52 -15.71 -7.98 1.00
C LYS A 52 -16.56 -8.94 1.83
N ASN A 53 -16.85 -10.13 1.32
CA ASN A 53 -17.66 -11.13 2.04
C ASN A 53 -16.95 -11.64 3.31
N ILE A 54 -15.63 -11.86 3.24
CA ILE A 54 -14.83 -12.29 4.39
C ILE A 54 -14.85 -11.22 5.49
N VAL A 55 -14.69 -9.94 5.14
CA VAL A 55 -14.68 -8.83 6.11
C VAL A 55 -16.05 -8.64 6.77
N LYS A 56 -17.15 -8.86 6.06
CA LYS A 56 -18.52 -8.72 6.59
C LYS A 56 -18.96 -9.84 7.54
N THR A 57 -18.24 -10.96 7.55
CA THR A 57 -18.59 -12.15 8.36
C THR A 57 -17.90 -12.12 9.73
N LYS A 58 -17.31 -10.99 10.12
CA LYS A 58 -16.80 -10.73 11.47
C LYS A 58 -17.81 -9.93 12.30
#